data_AF-A0A1X1V7C2-F1
#
_entry.id   AF-A0A1X1V7C2-F1
#
_cell.length_a   1.000
_cell.length_b   1.000
_cell.length_c   1.000
_cell.angle_alpha   90.00
_cell.angle_beta   90.00
_cell.angle_gamma   90.00
#
_symmetry.space_group_name_H-M   'P 1'
#
loop_
_entity.id
_entity.type
_entity.pdbx_description
1 polymer ?
#
loop_
_entity_poly.entity_id
_entity_poly.type
_entity_poly.pdbx_seq_one_letter_code
_entity_poly.pdbx_strand_id
1 'polypeptide(L)' 'MLDAQHLSVVAAQVYGLNPADLTRQINAIQMQLLDLAKAKTEALSTAHHLNLEALQPSINRLAKTK' A
#
# COMPACT_ATOMS: atom_id res chain seq x y z
N MET A 1 -5.26 -10.84 13.55
CA MET A 1 -6.27 -10.14 14.36
C MET A 1 -5.59 -8.94 14.99
N LEU A 2 -6.20 -7.75 14.99
CA LEU A 2 -5.73 -6.63 15.81
C LEU A 2 -6.08 -6.92 17.28
N ASP A 3 -5.07 -6.92 18.14
CA ASP A 3 -5.21 -7.06 19.60
C ASP A 3 -5.83 -5.78 20.21
N ALA A 4 -6.67 -5.92 21.23
CA ALA A 4 -7.26 -4.82 21.99
C ALA A 4 -6.20 -3.87 22.56
N GLN A 5 -5.00 -4.38 22.88
CA GLN A 5 -3.89 -3.58 23.35
C GLN A 5 -3.34 -2.66 22.25
N HIS A 6 -3.28 -3.14 21.01
CA HIS A 6 -2.89 -2.33 19.85
C HIS A 6 -3.94 -1.25 19.53
N LEU A 7 -5.23 -1.58 19.67
CA LEU A 7 -6.31 -0.60 19.47
C LEU A 7 -6.27 0.52 20.52
N SER A 8 -5.94 0.20 21.78
CA SER A 8 -5.82 1.19 22.85
C SER A 8 -4.64 2.15 22.63
N VAL A 9 -3.49 1.65 22.18
CA VAL A 9 -2.32 2.48 21.85
C VAL A 9 -2.62 3.42 20.68
N VAL A 10 -3.25 2.92 19.62
CA VAL A 10 -3.63 3.74 18.46
C VAL A 10 -4.68 4.78 18.86
N ALA A 11 -5.67 4.43 19.68
CA ALA A 11 -6.67 5.37 20.18
C ALA A 11 -6.04 6.51 20.98
N ALA A 12 -5.03 6.24 21.81
CA ALA A 12 -4.30 7.26 22.56
C ALA A 12 -3.45 8.16 21.65
N GLN A 13 -2.87 7.62 20.57
CA GLN A 13 -2.09 8.39 19.60
C GLN A 13 -2.96 9.28 18.70
N VAL A 14 -4.21 8.88 18.47
CA VAL A 14 -5.17 9.61 17.63
C VAL A 14 -6.01 10.60 18.45
N TYR A 15 -5.99 10.51 19.78
CA TYR A 15 -6.74 11.41 20.66
C TYR A 15 -6.31 12.87 20.49
N GLY A 16 -7.24 13.73 20.06
CA GLY A 16 -6.99 15.15 19.81
C GLY A 16 -6.45 15.47 18.40
N LEU A 17 -6.18 14.47 17.55
CA LEU A 17 -5.86 14.69 16.15
C LEU A 17 -7.12 14.95 15.32
N ASN A 18 -7.04 15.90 14.40
CA ASN A 18 -8.11 16.13 13.43
C ASN A 18 -8.23 14.90 12.50
N PRO A 19 -9.38 14.21 12.44
CA PRO A 19 -9.56 13.01 11.62
C PRO A 19 -9.35 13.28 10.13
N ALA A 20 -9.62 14.50 9.65
CA ALA A 20 -9.37 14.89 8.27
C ALA A 20 -7.87 14.93 7.96
N ASP A 21 -7.05 15.46 8.87
CA ASP A 21 -5.60 15.54 8.68
C ASP A 21 -4.94 14.17 8.81
N LEU A 22 -5.44 13.31 9.70
CA LEU A 22 -4.99 11.92 9.77
C LEU A 22 -5.31 11.17 8.46
N THR A 23 -6.51 11.35 7.92
CA THR A 23 -6.90 10.75 6.64
C THR A 23 -6.01 11.23 5.49
N ARG A 24 -5.68 12.53 5.44
CA ARG A 24 -4.75 13.09 4.45
C ARG A 24 -3.36 12.48 4.55
N GLN A 25 -2.83 12.34 5.77
CA GLN A 25 -1.52 11.72 6.02
C GLN A 25 -1.51 10.24 5.62
N ILE A 26 -2.54 9.48 5.98
CA ILE A 26 -2.69 8.09 5.57
C ILE A 26 -2.68 7.98 4.05
N ASN A 27 -3.45 8.81 3.35
CA ASN A 27 -3.51 8.80 1.89
C ASN A 27 -2.15 9.17 1.26
N ALA A 28 -1.45 10.16 1.83
CA ALA A 28 -0.12 10.54 1.37
C ALA A 28 0.89 9.37 1.49
N ILE A 29 0.91 8.71 2.65
CA ILE A 29 1.77 7.55 2.89
C ILE A 29 1.39 6.40 1.95
N GLN A 30 0.09 6.16 1.73
CA GLN A 30 -0.38 5.13 0.80
C GLN A 30 0.12 5.39 -0.63
N MET A 31 0.04 6.63 -1.12
CA MET A 31 0.58 6.99 -2.44
C MET A 31 2.10 6.77 -2.51
N GLN A 32 2.84 7.20 -1.49
CA GLN A 32 4.30 6.98 -1.43
C GLN A 32 4.66 5.49 -1.46
N LEU A 33 3.91 4.65 -0.75
CA LEU A 33 4.13 3.20 -0.74
C LEU A 33 3.82 2.57 -2.10
N LEU A 34 2.78 3.04 -2.79
CA LEU A 34 2.45 2.58 -4.15
C LEU A 34 3.56 2.94 -5.14
N ASP A 35 4.06 4.17 -5.09
CA ASP A 35 5.16 4.62 -5.96
C ASP A 35 6.44 3.81 -5.70
N LEU A 36 6.78 3.57 -4.43
CA LEU A 36 7.94 2.76 -4.05
C LEU A 36 7.79 1.31 -4.54
N ALA A 37 6.62 0.71 -4.37
CA ALA A 37 6.35 -0.65 -4.81
C ALA A 37 6.45 -0.76 -6.35
N LYS A 38 5.96 0.24 -7.08
CA LYS A 38 6.08 0.33 -8.54
C LYS A 38 7.55 0.36 -8.96
N ALA A 39 8.34 1.29 -8.42
CA ALA A 39 9.75 1.43 -8.75
C ALA A 39 10.54 0.13 -8.46
N LYS A 40 10.26 -0.52 -7.32
CA LYS A 40 10.89 -1.81 -6.98
C LYS A 40 10.49 -2.92 -7.96
N THR A 41 9.23 -2.94 -8.39
CA THR A 41 8.72 -3.93 -9.36
C THR A 41 9.36 -3.75 -10.73
N GLU A 42 9.51 -2.50 -11.19
CA GLU A 42 10.18 -2.17 -12.45
C GLU A 42 11.68 -2.54 -12.40
N ALA A 43 12.35 -2.24 -11.29
CA ALA A 43 13.75 -2.61 -11.08
C ALA A 43 13.94 -4.13 -11.07
N LEU A 44 13.06 -4.86 -10.38
CA LEU A 44 13.08 -6.33 -10.34
C LEU A 44 12.80 -6.93 -11.71
N SER A 45 11.82 -6.39 -12.45
CA SER A 45 11.53 -6.81 -13.82
C SER A 45 12.72 -6.61 -14.74
N THR A 46 13.38 -5.47 -14.66
CA THR A 46 14.58 -5.18 -15.45
C THR A 46 15.72 -6.15 -15.10
N ALA A 47 15.98 -6.36 -13.80
CA ALA A 47 17.02 -7.26 -13.33
C ALA A 47 16.80 -8.73 -13.72
N HIS A 48 15.54 -9.17 -13.83
CA HIS A 48 15.16 -10.54 -14.17
C HIS A 48 14.66 -10.72 -15.61
N HIS A 49 14.82 -9.71 -16.48
CA HIS A 49 14.28 -9.67 -17.85
C HIS A 49 12.80 -10.09 -17.95
N LEU A 50 12.01 -9.78 -16.93
CA LEU A 50 10.60 -10.12 -16.90
C LEU A 50 9.85 -9.18 -17.84
N ASN A 51 9.19 -9.74 -18.86
CA ASN A 51 8.30 -8.97 -19.71
C ASN A 51 6.99 -8.68 -18.96
N LEU A 52 6.89 -7.49 -18.38
CA LEU A 52 5.70 -7.05 -17.63
C LEU A 52 4.44 -7.00 -18.51
N GLU A 53 4.58 -6.69 -19.81
CA GLU A 53 3.44 -6.67 -20.75
C GLU A 53 2.85 -8.08 -20.92
N ALA A 54 3.72 -9.10 -21.02
CA ALA A 54 3.28 -10.49 -21.11
C ALA A 54 2.60 -10.99 -19.82
N LEU A 55 2.89 -10.36 -18.68
CA LEU A 55 2.26 -10.68 -17.39
C LEU A 55 0.95 -9.93 -17.14
N GLN A 56 0.64 -8.90 -17.94
CA GLN A 56 -0.58 -8.09 -17.80
C GLN A 56 -1.88 -8.92 -17.77
N PRO A 57 -2.06 -9.99 -18.58
CA PRO A 57 -3.25 -10.85 -18.48
C PRO A 57 -3.38 -11.54 -17.11
N SER A 58 -2.26 -11.95 -16.50
CA SER A 58 -2.27 -12.56 -15.16
C SER A 58 -2.51 -11.53 -14.06
N ILE A 59 -1.90 -10.34 -14.17
CA ILE A 59 -2.15 -9.21 -13.25
C ILE A 59 -3.63 -8.82 -13.28
N ASN A 60 -4.22 -8.70 -14.47
CA ASN A 60 -5.64 -8.36 -14.64
C ASN A 60 -6.57 -9.42 -14.04
N ARG A 61 -6.21 -10.70 -14.10
CA ARG A 61 -6.98 -11.78 -13.46
C ARG A 61 -6.95 -11.64 -11.93
N LEU A 62 -5.78 -11.39 -11.36
CA LEU A 62 -5.61 -11.19 -9.91
C LEU A 62 -6.31 -9.94 -9.39
N ALA A 63 -6.37 -8.86 -10.19
CA ALA A 63 -7.05 -7.63 -9.82
C ALA A 63 -8.59 -7.79 -9.79
N LYS A 64 -9.14 -8.72 -10.58
CA LYS A 64 -10.59 -8.97 -10.70
C LYS A 64 -11.15 -9.95 -9.66
N THR A 65 -10.31 -10.66 -8.91
CA THR A 65 -10.74 -11.61 -7.88
C THR A 65 -11.02 -10.95 -6.51
N LYS A 66 -11.39 -9.67 -6.48
CA LYS A 66 -11.86 -8.97 -5.29
C LYS A 66 -13.38 -8.92 -5.23
#